data_AF-A0A1C9WWV1-F1
#
_entry.id   AF-A0A1C9WWV1-F1
#
_cell.length_a   1.000
_cell.length_b   1.000
_cell.length_c   1.000
_cell.angle_alpha   90.00
_cell.angle_beta   90.00
_cell.angle_gamma   90.00
#
_symmetry.space_group_name_H-M   'P 1'
#
loop_
_entity.id
_entity.type
_entity.pdbx_description
1 polymer ?
#
loop_
_entity_poly.entity_id
_entity_poly.type
_entity_poly.pdbx_seq_one_letter_code
_entity_poly.pdbx_strand_id
1 'polypeptide(L)' 'MEPDTDLGPLRRQVTTIIDAILSDTKPEDAAVREKLRWHVANNPGQPEKALLSHLLSVSVEQPAG' A
#
# COMPACT_ATOMS: atom_id res chain seq x y z
N MET A 1 10.59 19.44 20.85
CA MET A 1 10.91 18.37 19.90
C MET A 1 9.74 17.41 19.98
N GLU A 2 8.85 17.43 18.99
CA GLU A 2 7.85 16.38 18.86
C GLU A 2 8.60 15.05 18.77
N PRO A 3 8.15 13.96 19.41
CA PRO A 3 8.81 12.68 19.23
C PRO A 3 8.77 12.38 17.73
N ASP A 4 9.94 12.28 17.10
CA ASP A 4 10.12 11.47 15.91
C ASP A 4 9.46 10.14 16.27
N THR A 5 8.21 10.01 15.85
CA THR A 5 7.41 8.84 16.13
C THR A 5 8.17 7.76 15.40
N ASP A 6 8.80 6.84 16.12
CA ASP A 6 9.59 5.79 15.51
C ASP A 6 8.66 4.98 14.62
N LEU A 7 8.57 5.37 13.35
CA LEU A 7 7.75 4.71 12.36
C LEU A 7 8.44 3.42 11.91
N GLY A 8 9.63 3.08 12.40
CA GLY A 8 10.36 1.87 12.04
C GLY A 8 9.52 0.57 12.13
N PRO A 9 8.81 0.30 13.24
CA PRO A 9 7.89 -0.82 13.35
C PRO A 9 6.73 -0.74 12.35
N LEU A 10 6.10 0.42 12.20
CA LEU A 10 4.98 0.62 11.27
C LEU A 10 5.43 0.43 9.82
N ARG A 11 6.54 1.04 9.43
CA ARG A 11 7.17 0.92 8.12
C ARG A 11 7.45 -0.52 7.76
N ARG A 12 8.02 -1.29 8.70
CA ARG A 12 8.25 -2.73 8.50
C ARG A 12 6.95 -3.47 8.27
N GLN A 13 5.93 -3.23 9.10
CA GLN A 13 4.63 -3.86 8.95
C GLN A 13 3.97 -3.53 7.61
N VAL A 14 3.99 -2.25 7.21
CA VAL A 14 3.45 -1.80 5.92
C VAL A 14 4.20 -2.44 4.76
N THR A 15 5.54 -2.51 4.84
CA THR A 15 6.35 -3.17 3.79
C THR A 15 5.95 -4.63 3.65
N THR A 16 5.79 -5.37 4.75
CA THR A 16 5.31 -6.76 4.75
C THR A 16 3.93 -6.90 4.11
N ILE A 17 3.01 -5.97 4.36
CA ILE A 17 1.67 -5.98 3.74
C ILE A 17 1.77 -5.76 2.23
N ILE A 18 2.56 -4.78 1.80
CA ILE A 18 2.78 -4.51 0.37
C ILE A 18 3.37 -5.74 -0.32
N ASP A 19 4.40 -6.35 0.26
CA ASP A 19 5.03 -7.55 -0.29
C ASP A 19 4.05 -8.73 -0.36
N ALA A 20 3.20 -8.92 0.66
CA ALA A 20 2.18 -9.96 0.64
C ALA A 20 1.17 -9.77 -0.48
N ILE A 21 0.67 -8.54 -0.69
CA ILE A 21 -0.26 -8.22 -1.77
C ILE A 21 0.40 -8.41 -3.14
N LEU A 22 1.65 -7.97 -3.30
CA LEU A 22 2.38 -8.09 -4.57
C LEU A 22 2.80 -9.53 -4.91
N SER A 23 2.94 -10.38 -3.89
CA SER A 23 3.27 -11.80 -4.03
C SER A 23 2.06 -12.70 -4.29
N ASP A 24 0.84 -12.19 -4.10
CA ASP A 24 -0.38 -12.94 -4.43
C ASP A 24 -0.47 -13.18 -5.95
N THR A 25 -0.84 -14.41 -6.32
CA THR A 25 -0.93 -14.87 -7.72
C THR A 25 -2.36 -14.97 -8.24
N LYS A 26 -3.36 -14.60 -7.43
CA LYS A 26 -4.77 -14.60 -7.84
C LYS A 26 -4.98 -13.69 -9.06
N PRO A 27 -5.56 -14.19 -10.16
CA PRO A 27 -5.78 -13.39 -11.36
C PRO A 27 -6.78 -12.24 -11.12
N GLU A 28 -7.77 -12.43 -10.25
CA GLU A 28 -8.76 -11.41 -9.88
C GLU A 28 -8.15 -10.14 -9.26
N ASP A 29 -7.01 -10.28 -8.58
CA ASP A 29 -6.31 -9.18 -7.92
C ASP A 29 -5.24 -8.53 -8.82
N ALA A 30 -5.10 -8.94 -10.10
CA ALA A 30 -4.05 -8.45 -10.98
C ALA A 30 -4.07 -6.92 -11.15
N ALA A 31 -5.26 -6.34 -11.34
CA ALA A 31 -5.44 -4.89 -11.47
C ALA A 31 -5.10 -4.15 -10.15
N VAL A 32 -5.49 -4.73 -9.01
CA VAL A 32 -5.16 -4.21 -7.67
C VAL A 32 -3.65 -4.18 -7.47
N ARG A 33 -2.94 -5.27 -7.82
CA ARG A 33 -1.48 -5.35 -7.74
C ARG A 33 -0.79 -4.33 -8.65
N GLU A 34 -1.26 -4.18 -9.89
CA GLU A 34 -0.70 -3.19 -10.82
C GLU A 34 -0.82 -1.77 -10.24
N LYS A 35 -1.99 -1.43 -9.71
CA LYS A 35 -2.23 -0.14 -9.06
C LYS A 35 -1.37 0.07 -7.83
N LEU A 36 -1.19 -0.96 -7.00
CA LEU A 36 -0.27 -0.89 -5.85
C LEU A 36 1.18 -0.65 -6.30
N ARG A 37 1.65 -1.34 -7.35
CA ARG A 37 3.01 -1.10 -7.91
C ARG A 37 3.18 0.35 -8.38
N TRP A 38 2.16 0.92 -9.01
CA TRP A 38 2.17 2.32 -9.40
C TRP A 38 2.31 3.24 -8.18
N HIS A 39 1.54 3.03 -7.11
CA HIS A 39 1.66 3.84 -5.89
C HIS A 39 3.02 3.70 -5.21
N VAL A 40 3.60 2.50 -5.17
CA VAL A 40 4.94 2.27 -4.61
C VAL A 40 6.01 3.03 -5.40
N ALA A 41 5.98 2.96 -6.73
CA ALA A 41 6.92 3.67 -7.60
C ALA A 41 6.82 5.20 -7.44
N ASN A 42 5.61 5.73 -7.18
CA ASN A 42 5.38 7.16 -6.99
C ASN A 42 5.64 7.66 -5.56
N ASN A 43 5.95 6.77 -4.60
CA ASN A 43 6.23 7.13 -3.20
C ASN A 43 7.51 6.47 -2.69
N PRO A 44 8.68 6.79 -3.28
CA PRO A 44 9.95 6.19 -2.87
C PRO A 44 10.28 6.52 -1.40
N GLY A 45 10.69 5.49 -0.65
CA GLY A 45 11.03 5.61 0.77
C GLY A 45 9.83 5.86 1.70
N GLN A 46 8.59 5.83 1.18
CA GLN A 46 7.36 6.12 1.91
C GLN A 46 6.30 5.03 1.64
N PRO A 47 6.55 3.78 2.04
CA PRO A 47 5.61 2.68 1.83
C PRO A 47 4.25 2.93 2.50
N GLU A 48 4.22 3.66 3.61
CA GLU A 48 2.99 4.04 4.33
C GLU A 48 2.09 4.91 3.47
N LYS A 49 2.68 5.89 2.78
CA LYS A 49 1.97 6.78 1.86
C LYS A 49 1.50 6.03 0.60
N ALA A 50 2.33 5.10 0.10
CA ALA A 50 1.96 4.24 -1.02
C ALA A 50 0.73 3.40 -0.70
N LEU A 51 0.76 2.68 0.45
CA LEU A 51 -0.34 1.83 0.88
C LEU A 51 -1.61 2.63 1.17
N LEU A 52 -1.50 3.77 1.86
CA LEU A 52 -2.65 4.64 2.12
C LEU A 52 -3.30 5.14 0.81
N SER A 53 -2.48 5.61 -0.14
CA SER A 53 -2.98 6.08 -1.44
C SER A 53 -3.67 4.97 -2.21
N HIS A 54 -3.12 3.75 -2.16
CA HIS A 54 -3.73 2.57 -2.75
C HIS A 54 -5.09 2.24 -2.12
N LEU A 55 -5.15 2.16 -0.79
CA LEU A 55 -6.39 1.87 -0.04
C LEU A 55 -7.50 2.88 -0.34
N LEU A 56 -7.17 4.17 -0.32
CA LEU A 56 -8.13 5.22 -0.68
C LEU A 56 -8.63 5.07 -2.12
N SER A 57 -7.76 4.65 -3.03
CA SER A 57 -8.14 4.50 -4.43
C SER A 57 -9.06 3.30 -4.67
N VAL A 58 -8.83 2.17 -3.99
CA VAL A 58 -9.72 1.00 -4.10
C VAL A 58 -11.03 1.19 -3.36
N SER A 59 -11.05 1.92 -2.23
CA SER A 59 -12.29 2.23 -1.51
C SER A 59 -13.22 3.17 -2.28
N VAL A 60 -12.68 4.04 -3.14
CA VAL A 60 -13.48 4.93 -4.02
C VAL A 60 -14.04 4.18 -5.23
N GLU A 61 -13.41 3.07 -5.64
CA GLU A 61 -13.83 2.24 -6.77
C GLU A 61 -14.87 1.17 -6.39
N GLN A 62 -15.17 0.98 -5.10
CA GLN A 62 -16.26 0.15 -4.63
C GLN A 62 -17.53 1.00 -4.43
N PRO A 63 -18.48 1.05 -5.39
CA PRO A 63 -19.82 1.53 -5.05
C PRO A 63 -20.39 0.59 -3.98
N ALA A 64 -21.06 1.16 -2.98
CA ALA A 64 -21.81 0.41 -1.99
C ALA A 64 -22.65 -0.67 -2.70
N GLY A 65 -22.37 -1.94 -2.38
CA GLY A 65 -23.20 -3.06 -2.76
C GLY A 65 -24.55 -3.02 -2.06
#